data_AF-K1V6L1-F1
#
_entry.id   AF-K1V6L1-F1
#
_cell.length_a   1.000
_cell.length_b   1.000
_cell.length_c   1.000
_cell.angle_alpha   90.00
_cell.angle_beta   90.00
_cell.angle_gamma   90.00
#
_symmetry.space_group_name_H-M   'P 1'
#
loop_
_entity.id
_entity.type
_entity.pdbx_description
1 polymer ?
#
loop_
_entity_poly.entity_id
_entity_poly.type
_entity_poly.pdbx_seq_one_letter_code
_entity_poly.pdbx_strand_id
1 'polypeptide(L)' 'MRAVLESVGVTDVLAKSKGSSNPHNLVKATILALGEMRDARMVAQNRGVSMEKVFRG' A
#
# COMPACT_ATOMS: atom_id res chain seq x y z
N MET A 1 -3.24 12.99 -3.27
CA MET A 1 -2.41 11.86 -2.81
C MET A 1 -1.64 12.22 -1.54
N ARG A 2 -0.78 13.26 -1.54
CA ARG A 2 -0.08 13.72 -0.33
C ARG A 2 -1.00 13.91 0.89
N ALA A 3 -2.07 14.70 0.75
CA ALA A 3 -3.03 14.92 1.85
C ALA A 3 -3.64 13.61 2.40
N VAL A 4 -3.87 12.60 1.55
CA VAL A 4 -4.39 11.30 1.98
C VAL A 4 -3.30 10.54 2.76
N LEU A 5 -2.08 10.48 2.21
CA LEU A 5 -0.94 9.77 2.82
C LEU A 5 -0.54 10.38 4.17
N GLU A 6 -0.50 11.71 4.28
CA GLU A 6 -0.22 12.42 5.54
C GLU A 6 -1.32 12.17 6.57
N SER A 7 -2.59 12.14 6.16
CA SER A 7 -3.72 11.90 7.08
C SER A 7 -3.72 10.49 7.65
N VAL A 8 -3.23 9.49 6.90
CA VAL A 8 -3.09 8.11 7.39
C VAL A 8 -1.77 7.86 8.12
N GLY A 9 -0.92 8.89 8.27
CA GLY A 9 0.33 8.80 9.04
C GLY A 9 1.54 8.27 8.27
N VAL A 10 1.50 8.24 6.94
CA VAL A 10 2.66 7.82 6.12
C VAL A 10 3.63 8.99 6.01
N THR A 11 4.80 8.84 6.63
CA THR A 11 5.83 9.90 6.71
C THR A 11 6.89 9.80 5.62
N ASP A 12 7.22 8.59 5.17
CA ASP A 12 8.25 8.34 4.17
C ASP A 12 7.70 7.43 3.06
N VAL A 13 7.50 8.01 1.88
CA VAL A 13 6.93 7.33 0.72
C VAL A 13 7.26 8.05 -0.58
N LEU A 14 7.61 7.29 -1.60
CA LEU A 14 7.72 7.75 -2.98
C LEU A 14 6.43 7.40 -3.73
N ALA A 15 5.69 8.41 -4.20
CA ALA A 15 4.46 8.19 -4.94
C ALA A 15 4.36 9.13 -6.16
N LYS A 16 3.82 8.61 -7.26
CA LYS A 16 3.54 9.37 -8.48
C LYS A 16 2.24 8.91 -9.10
N SER A 17 1.32 9.83 -9.37
CA SER A 17 0.16 9.56 -10.22
C SER A 17 0.59 9.57 -11.69
N LYS A 18 0.37 8.46 -12.39
CA LYS A 18 0.51 8.35 -13.84
C LYS A 18 -0.88 8.13 -14.43
N GLY A 19 -1.36 9.05 -15.27
CA GLY A 19 -2.72 9.04 -15.81
C GLY A 19 -3.47 10.34 -15.55
N SER A 20 -4.79 10.24 -15.30
CA SER A 20 -5.65 11.41 -15.05
C SER A 20 -5.24 12.20 -13.82
N SER A 21 -5.29 13.54 -13.92
CA SER A 21 -5.02 14.48 -12.84
C SER A 21 -6.26 14.86 -12.01
N ASN A 22 -7.43 14.23 -12.26
CA ASN A 22 -8.66 14.53 -11.51
C ASN A 22 -8.51 14.19 -10.01
N PRO A 23 -8.65 15.18 -9.10
CA PRO A 23 -8.48 14.96 -7.66
C PRO A 23 -9.42 13.92 -7.05
N HIS A 24 -10.67 13.83 -7.51
CA HIS A 24 -11.64 12.87 -6.96
C HIS A 24 -11.21 11.42 -7.21
N ASN A 25 -10.78 11.14 -8.43
CA ASN A 25 -10.32 9.81 -8.81
C ASN A 25 -8.96 9.49 -8.18
N LEU A 26 -8.08 10.49 -8.06
CA LEU A 26 -6.80 10.35 -7.39
C LEU A 26 -6.96 9.90 -5.93
N VAL A 27 -7.90 10.52 -5.18
CA VAL A 27 -8.15 10.16 -3.78
C VAL A 27 -8.70 8.74 -3.69
N LYS A 28 -9.73 8.39 -4.49
CA LYS A 28 -10.29 7.03 -4.53
C LYS A 28 -9.24 5.97 -4.85
N ALA A 29 -8.40 6.23 -5.86
CA ALA A 29 -7.31 5.33 -6.24
C ALA A 29 -6.27 5.17 -5.13
N THR A 30 -5.94 6.26 -4.41
CA THR A 30 -5.00 6.20 -3.28
C THR A 30 -5.58 5.33 -2.14
N ILE A 31 -6.85 5.50 -1.81
CA ILE A 31 -7.52 4.70 -0.76
C ILE A 31 -7.59 3.22 -1.16
N LEU A 32 -7.95 2.92 -2.41
CA LEU A 32 -7.95 1.55 -2.94
C LEU A 32 -6.56 0.92 -2.81
N ALA A 33 -5.52 1.61 -3.29
CA ALA A 33 -4.15 1.12 -3.25
C ALA A 33 -3.68 0.82 -1.81
N LEU A 34 -4.05 1.68 -0.84
CA LEU A 34 -3.74 1.44 0.57
C LEU A 34 -4.47 0.22 1.13
N GLY A 35 -5.72 -0.02 0.73
CA GLY A 35 -6.52 -1.17 1.18
C GLY A 35 -6.05 -2.52 0.60
N GLU A 36 -5.34 -2.51 -0.52
CA GLU A 36 -4.79 -3.73 -1.15
C GLU A 36 -3.42 -4.14 -0.59
N MET A 37 -2.78 -3.29 0.23
CA MET A 37 -1.50 -3.61 0.85
C MET A 37 -1.65 -4.80 1.80
N ARG A 38 -0.66 -5.71 1.78
CA ARG A 38 -0.65 -6.92 2.59
C ARG A 38 0.62 -6.98 3.43
N ASP A 39 0.45 -7.26 4.72
CA ASP A 39 1.58 -7.46 5.63
C ASP A 39 2.27 -8.81 5.39
N ALA A 40 3.57 -8.86 5.70
CA ALA A 40 4.37 -10.08 5.59
C ALA A 40 3.77 -11.25 6.40
N ARG A 41 3.15 -10.96 7.55
CA ARG A 41 2.47 -11.98 8.38
C ARG A 41 1.25 -12.56 7.68
N MET A 42 0.44 -11.72 7.05
CA MET A 42 -0.72 -12.16 6.29
C MET A 42 -0.29 -13.01 5.09
N VAL A 43 0.79 -12.62 4.42
CA VAL A 43 1.37 -13.41 3.32
C VAL A 43 1.88 -14.76 3.80
N ALA A 44 2.58 -14.83 4.93
CA ALA A 44 3.08 -16.07 5.52
C ALA A 44 1.94 -17.04 5.84
N GLN A 45 0.88 -16.55 6.50
CA GLN A 45 -0.31 -17.32 6.84
C GLN A 45 -1.04 -17.82 5.59
N ASN A 46 -1.29 -16.93 4.62
CA ASN A 46 -1.98 -17.30 3.38
C ASN A 46 -1.20 -18.35 2.56
N ARG A 47 0.13 -18.34 2.64
CA ARG A 47 1.00 -19.31 1.95
C ARG A 47 1.31 -20.56 2.77
N GLY A 48 0.96 -20.60 4.07
CA GLY A 48 1.30 -21.70 4.97
C GLY A 48 2.80 -21.88 5.22
N VAL A 49 3.59 -20.81 5.10
CA VAL A 49 5.06 -20.84 5.28
C VAL A 49 5.47 -20.03 6.50
N SER A 50 6.64 -20.34 7.06
CA SER A 50 7.22 -19.57 8.16
C SER A 50 7.59 -18.15 7.72
N MET A 51 7.60 -17.20 8.66
CA MET A 51 8.04 -15.82 8.41
C MET A 51 9.48 -15.77 7.86
N GLU A 52 10.35 -16.66 8.35
CA GLU A 52 11.73 -16.74 7.88
C GLU A 52 11.80 -17.08 6.38
N LYS A 53 10.97 -18.02 5.91
CA LYS A 53 10.88 -18.35 4.49
C LYS A 53 10.34 -17.19 3.65
N VAL A 54 9.44 -16.37 4.18
CA VAL A 54 8.96 -15.17 3.48
C VAL A 54 10.07 -14.14 3.28
N PHE A 55 10.96 -13.97 4.26
CA PHE A 55 12.04 -12.99 4.19
C PHE A 55 13.33 -13.51 3.53
N ARG A 56 13.60 -14.83 3.57
CA ARG A 56 14.87 -15.41 3.14
C ARG A 56 14.80 -16.26 1.86
N GLY A 57 13.61 -16.52 1.31
CA GLY A 57 13.42 -17.28 0.07
C GLY A 57 13.50 -18.79 0.28
#